data_AF-A0A351WKQ4-F1
#
_entry.id   AF-A0A351WKQ4-F1
#
_cell.length_a   1.000
_cell.length_b   1.000
_cell.length_c   1.000
_cell.angle_alpha   90.00
_cell.angle_beta   90.00
_cell.angle_gamma   90.00
#
_symmetry.space_group_name_H-M   'P 1'
#
loop_
_entity.id
_entity.type
_entity.pdbx_description
1 polymer ?
#
loop_
_entity_poly.entity_id
_entity_poly.type
_entity_poly.pdbx_seq_one_letter_code
_entity_poly.pdbx_strand_id
1 'polypeptide(L)' 'MAKYNRNTGKNWTPTEVKRLAQLAKENTPTRIISLKLGRTPDAVYNKASQENISLSPTNQSPYNRRKT' A
#
# COMPACT_ATOMS: atom_id res chain seq x y z
N MET A 1 -11.08 -11.14 11.94
CA MET A 1 -10.44 -10.95 10.60
C MET A 1 -9.47 -9.78 10.67
N ALA A 2 -8.25 -9.90 10.14
CA ALA A 2 -7.35 -8.73 10.04
C ALA A 2 -7.90 -7.71 9.03
N LYS A 3 -7.80 -6.40 9.34
CA LYS A 3 -8.40 -5.31 8.54
C LYS A 3 -7.90 -5.23 7.08
N TYR A 4 -6.81 -5.92 6.75
CA TYR A 4 -6.20 -5.97 5.43
C TYR A 4 -6.61 -7.19 4.58
N ASN A 5 -7.48 -8.09 5.07
CA ASN A 5 -7.86 -9.33 4.35
C ASN A 5 -9.19 -9.23 3.57
N ARG A 6 -9.79 -8.04 3.47
CA ARG A 6 -11.13 -7.86 2.90
C ARG A 6 -11.22 -8.19 1.41
N ASN A 7 -10.11 -8.00 0.69
CA ASN A 7 -10.00 -8.19 -0.74
C ASN A 7 -8.97 -9.26 -1.11
N THR A 8 -8.57 -10.13 -0.18
CA THR A 8 -7.72 -11.29 -0.50
C THR A 8 -8.43 -12.20 -1.51
N GLY A 9 -7.72 -12.65 -2.55
CA GLY A 9 -8.26 -13.52 -3.60
C GLY A 9 -9.12 -12.83 -4.68
N LYS A 10 -9.48 -11.55 -4.50
CA LYS A 10 -10.20 -10.79 -5.54
C LYS A 10 -9.24 -10.30 -6.63
N ASN A 11 -9.73 -10.12 -7.85
CA ASN A 11 -8.95 -9.46 -8.90
C ASN A 11 -8.73 -7.98 -8.56
N TRP A 12 -7.64 -7.40 -9.07
CA TRP A 12 -7.37 -5.97 -8.95
C TRP A 12 -8.23 -5.18 -9.92
N THR A 13 -8.89 -4.14 -9.44
CA THR A 13 -9.59 -3.20 -10.33
C THR A 13 -8.66 -2.09 -10.79
N PRO A 14 -8.93 -1.46 -11.96
CA PRO A 14 -8.18 -0.28 -12.40
C PRO A 14 -8.24 0.88 -11.38
N THR A 15 -9.35 0.98 -10.63
CA THR A 15 -9.52 1.99 -9.57
C THR A 15 -8.61 1.71 -8.37
N GLU A 16 -8.43 0.45 -7.97
CA GLU A 16 -7.49 0.06 -6.91
C GLU A 16 -6.04 0.36 -7.32
N VAL A 17 -5.67 0.09 -8.58
CA VAL A 17 -4.33 0.39 -9.11
C VAL A 17 -4.06 1.89 -9.11
N LYS A 18 -5.01 2.70 -9.59
CA LYS A 18 -4.91 4.17 -9.52
C LYS A 18 -4.74 4.66 -8.07
N ARG A 19 -5.49 4.07 -7.14
CA ARG A 19 -5.40 4.43 -5.72
C ARG A 19 -4.05 4.03 -5.11
N LEU A 20 -3.50 2.87 -5.49
CA LEU A 20 -2.17 2.44 -5.09
C LEU A 20 -1.10 3.43 -5.57
N ALA A 21 -1.13 3.82 -6.84
CA ALA A 21 -0.19 4.79 -7.42
C ALA A 21 -0.25 6.14 -6.70
N GLN A 22 -1.45 6.66 -6.42
CA GLN A 22 -1.63 7.91 -5.70
C GLN A 22 -1.03 7.85 -4.30
N LEU A 23 -1.30 6.78 -3.55
CA LEU A 23 -0.79 6.63 -2.19
C LEU A 23 0.74 6.48 -2.16
N ALA A 24 1.30 5.77 -3.15
CA ALA A 24 2.74 5.65 -3.31
C ALA A 24 3.40 7.02 -3.59
N LYS A 25 2.79 7.83 -4.47
CA LYS A 25 3.23 9.20 -4.76
C LYS A 25 3.18 10.12 -3.52
N GLU A 26 2.21 9.88 -2.62
CA GLU A 26 2.10 10.57 -1.33
C GLU A 26 3.08 10.03 -0.27
N ASN A 27 4.02 9.14 -0.64
CA ASN A 27 4.95 8.46 0.28
C ASN A 27 4.22 7.71 1.41
N THR A 28 3.03 7.18 1.13
CA THR A 28 2.27 6.40 2.11
C THR A 28 2.99 5.07 2.37
N PRO A 29 3.29 4.71 3.63
CA PRO A 29 3.91 3.42 3.92
C PRO A 29 3.08 2.24 3.41
N THR A 30 3.73 1.20 2.89
CA THR A 30 3.07 0.02 2.29
C THR A 30 2.01 -0.59 3.21
N ARG A 31 2.25 -0.62 4.52
CA ARG A 31 1.30 -1.14 5.51
C ARG A 31 0.03 -0.29 5.67
N ILE A 32 0.12 1.02 5.44
CA ILE A 32 -1.05 1.89 5.41
C ILE A 32 -1.81 1.74 4.08
N ILE A 33 -1.09 1.58 2.97
CA ILE A 33 -1.69 1.24 1.67
C ILE A 33 -2.49 -0.06 1.78
N SER A 34 -1.92 -1.08 2.41
CA SER A 34 -2.56 -2.38 2.61
C SER A 34 -3.87 -2.27 3.39
N LEU A 35 -3.91 -1.44 4.45
CA LEU A 35 -5.13 -1.17 5.22
C LEU A 35 -6.18 -0.39 4.41
N LYS A 36 -5.75 0.63 3.67
CA LYS A 36 -6.64 1.46 2.82
C LYS A 36 -7.28 0.64 1.70
N LEU A 37 -6.51 -0.22 1.05
CA LEU A 37 -6.99 -1.08 -0.04
C LEU A 37 -7.64 -2.39 0.44
N GLY A 38 -7.49 -2.74 1.72
CA GLY A 38 -7.97 -4.01 2.25
C GLY A 38 -7.27 -5.21 1.59
N ARG A 39 -5.99 -5.07 1.24
CA ARG A 39 -5.14 -6.08 0.61
C ARG A 39 -3.96 -6.40 1.54
N THR A 40 -3.38 -7.60 1.44
CA THR A 40 -2.17 -7.94 2.20
C THR A 40 -0.98 -7.08 1.74
N PRO A 41 0.00 -6.80 2.62
CA PRO A 41 1.22 -6.10 2.21
C PRO A 41 1.91 -6.75 1.01
N ASP A 42 1.97 -8.09 0.98
CA ASP A 42 2.59 -8.84 -0.14
C ASP A 42 1.84 -8.64 -1.45
N ALA A 43 0.50 -8.61 -1.42
CA ALA A 43 -0.29 -8.32 -2.62
C ALA A 43 -0.07 -6.90 -3.13
N VAL A 44 0.11 -5.93 -2.22
CA VAL A 44 0.45 -4.54 -2.59
C VAL A 44 1.84 -4.47 -3.22
N TYR A 45 2.84 -5.14 -2.64
CA TYR A 45 4.19 -5.22 -3.21
C TYR A 45 4.20 -5.83 -4.61
N ASN A 46 3.58 -7.00 -4.76
CA ASN A 46 3.51 -7.71 -6.04
C ASN A 46 2.81 -6.86 -7.09
N LYS A 47 1.68 -6.23 -6.75
CA LYS A 47 0.97 -5.39 -7.71
C LYS A 47 1.75 -4.14 -8.08
N ALA A 48 2.36 -3.47 -7.11
CA ALA A 48 3.17 -2.29 -7.39
C ALA A 48 4.35 -2.63 -8.33
N SER A 49 5.00 -3.77 -8.12
CA SER A 49 6.06 -4.26 -9.02
C SER A 49 5.54 -4.53 -10.44
N GLN A 50 4.37 -5.17 -10.58
CA GLN A 50 3.76 -5.45 -11.88
C GLN A 50 3.39 -4.17 -12.65
N GLU A 51 2.98 -3.13 -11.93
CA GLU A 51 2.55 -1.84 -12.49
C GLU A 51 3.69 -0.81 -12.57
N ASN A 52 4.92 -1.20 -12.25
CA ASN A 52 6.09 -0.32 -12.19
C ASN A 52 5.90 0.90 -11.26
N ILE A 53 5.15 0.72 -10.16
CA ILE A 53 4.93 1.74 -9.14
C ILE A 53 5.96 1.56 -8.04
N SER A 54 6.82 2.57 -7.86
CA SER A 54 7.79 2.57 -6.76
C SER A 54 7.08 2.78 -5.42
N LEU A 55 7.32 1.88 -4.46
CA LEU A 55 6.89 2.02 -3.06
C LEU A 55 8.00 2.59 -2.16
N SER A 56 9.07 3.10 -2.75
CA SER A 56 10.21 3.67 -2.03
C SER A 56 9.93 5.13 -1.62
N PRO A 57 10.45 5.59 -0.47
CA PRO A 57 11.50 4.95 0.35
C PRO A 57 10.96 3.85 1.28
N THR A 58 11.72 2.75 1.35
CA THR A 58 11.32 1.45 1.91
C THR A 58 10.99 1.45 3.41
N ASN A 59 11.31 2.50 4.17
CA ASN A 59 11.10 2.47 5.62
C ASN A 59 11.19 3.85 6.29
N GLN A 60 10.48 4.86 5.80
CA GLN A 60 10.32 6.10 6.57
C GLN A 60 9.07 5.99 7.45
N SER A 61 9.25 6.15 8.77
CA SER A 61 8.11 6.25 9.67
C SER A 61 7.25 7.43 9.23
N PRO A 62 5.91 7.27 9.11
CA PRO A 62 5.02 8.29 8.53
C PRO A 62 4.93 9.60 9.33
N TYR A 63 5.57 9.67 10.50
CA TYR A 63 5.58 10.82 11.38
C TYR A 63 6.98 11.02 11.94
N ASN A 64 7.42 12.28 11.96
CA ASN A 64 8.44 12.76 12.90
C ASN A 64 7.92 12.51 14.32
N ARG A 65 8.12 11.31 14.87
CA ARG A 65 7.87 11.04 16.28
C ARG A 65 8.97 11.78 17.04
N ARG A 66 8.76 13.06 17.35
CA ARG A 66 9.63 13.78 18.28
C ARG A 66 9.65 12.95 19.56
N LYS A 67 10.80 12.39 19.92
CA LYS A 67 11.02 11.88 21.26
C LYS A 67 10.97 13.12 22.17
N THR A 68 9.90 13.24 22.94
CA THR A 68 9.88 14.06 24.16
C THR A 68 10.93 13.53 25.12
#